data_AF-A0A7S2J8Z9-F1
#
_entry.id   AF-A0A7S2J8Z9-F1
#
_cell.length_a   1.000
_cell.length_b   1.000
_cell.length_c   1.000
_cell.angle_alpha   90.00
_cell.angle_beta   90.00
_cell.angle_gamma   90.00
#
_symmetry.space_group_name_H-M   'P 1'
#
loop_
_entity.id
_entity.type
_entity.pdbx_description
1 polymer ?
#
loop_
_entity_poly.entity_id
_entity_poly.type
_entity_poly.pdbx_seq_one_letter_code
_entity_poly.pdbx_strand_id
1 'polypeptide(L)'
;VVSASPNSNRTWSLQFSDGKVGSFVLPPAAPAPASAGRKLPRELAMLGKRLWGGPGLPLEDLQSLLEMPAERGGLRFSYEGLHLNGTAGDRAPEQIGDARAQLPLDAARGRAALFEALQRYGLAVIQGAPAETDAGRRIADELVGAVSTTVFGYVFTIKAVKDPINLAYDSIPLQQHNDLPYYQKVPDIEVFSCIRDADSGGA
;
A
#
# COMPACT_ATOMS: atom_id res chain seq x y z
N VAL A 1 -22.90 0.44 19.92
CA VAL A 1 -22.53 1.05 21.22
C VAL A 1 -23.21 2.39 21.30
N VAL A 2 -24.00 2.64 22.35
CA VAL A 2 -24.76 3.87 22.57
C VAL A 2 -23.98 4.82 23.49
N SER A 3 -23.18 4.27 24.40
CA SER A 3 -22.26 5.03 25.22
C SER A 3 -20.98 4.23 25.47
N ALA A 4 -19.86 4.94 25.53
CA ALA A 4 -18.57 4.39 25.91
C ALA A 4 -17.98 5.29 26.98
N SER A 5 -17.69 4.74 28.17
CA SER A 5 -17.14 5.50 29.29
C SER A 5 -15.84 4.86 29.79
N PRO A 6 -14.82 5.67 30.12
CA PRO A 6 -13.56 5.14 30.62
C PRO A 6 -13.75 4.63 32.06
N ASN A 7 -13.40 3.38 32.30
CA ASN A 7 -13.30 2.80 33.65
C ASN A 7 -11.88 2.91 34.21
N SER A 8 -10.87 2.89 33.34
CA SER A 8 -9.44 2.98 33.68
C SER A 8 -8.65 3.54 32.49
N ASN A 9 -7.33 3.73 32.65
CA ASN A 9 -6.44 4.24 31.61
C ASN A 9 -6.45 3.40 30.31
N ARG A 10 -6.94 2.16 30.37
CA ARG A 10 -6.97 1.24 29.22
C ARG A 10 -8.27 0.44 29.07
N THR A 11 -9.26 0.64 29.94
CA THR A 11 -10.50 -0.13 29.93
C THR A 11 -11.69 0.80 29.80
N TRP A 12 -12.58 0.47 28.87
CA TRP A 12 -13.80 1.21 28.58
C TRP A 12 -15.00 0.30 28.79
N SER A 13 -16.02 0.82 29.48
CA SER A 13 -17.36 0.24 29.49
C SER A 13 -18.06 0.59 28.19
N LEU A 14 -18.66 -0.40 27.54
CA LEU A 14 -19.50 -0.23 26.37
C LEU A 14 -20.94 -0.57 26.73
N GLN A 15 -21.87 0.35 26.48
CA GLN A 15 -23.30 0.08 26.58
C GLN A 15 -23.89 -0.07 25.19
N PHE A 16 -24.64 -1.14 24.95
CA PHE A 16 -25.29 -1.41 23.66
C PHE A 16 -26.77 -1.05 23.71
N SER A 17 -27.38 -0.83 22.55
CA SER A 17 -28.77 -0.40 22.42
C SER A 17 -29.77 -1.49 22.87
N ASP A 18 -29.32 -2.74 22.95
CA ASP A 18 -30.08 -3.88 23.48
C ASP A 18 -29.92 -4.06 25.01
N GLY A 19 -29.31 -3.08 25.69
CA GLY A 19 -29.10 -3.10 27.14
C GLY A 19 -27.92 -3.95 27.59
N LYS A 20 -27.22 -4.65 26.68
CA LYS A 20 -26.00 -5.39 27.05
C LYS A 20 -24.88 -4.43 27.42
N VAL A 21 -24.01 -4.91 28.31
CA VAL A 21 -22.81 -4.20 28.74
C VAL A 21 -21.61 -5.06 28.38
N GLY A 22 -20.61 -4.43 27.77
CA GLY A 22 -19.34 -5.05 27.41
C GLY A 22 -18.18 -4.24 27.98
N SER A 23 -17.01 -4.86 28.02
CA SER A 23 -15.76 -4.13 28.31
C SER A 23 -14.84 -4.24 27.11
N PHE A 24 -14.27 -3.11 26.72
CA PHE A 24 -13.19 -3.06 25.75
C PHE A 24 -11.91 -2.66 26.47
N VAL A 25 -10.93 -3.56 26.43
CA VAL A 25 -9.60 -3.26 26.94
C VAL A 25 -8.76 -2.91 25.74
N LEU A 26 -8.27 -1.66 25.68
CA LEU A 26 -7.25 -1.29 24.72
C LEU A 26 -6.09 -2.28 24.90
N PRO A 27 -5.65 -2.97 23.82
CA PRO A 27 -4.47 -3.82 23.89
C PRO A 27 -3.31 -3.02 24.47
N PRO A 28 -2.30 -3.67 25.06
CA PRO A 28 -1.11 -2.95 25.49
C PRO A 28 -0.67 -2.11 24.33
N ALA A 29 -0.48 -0.80 24.54
CA ALA A 29 0.23 0.00 23.57
C ALA A 29 1.41 -0.86 23.16
N ALA A 30 1.50 -1.21 21.87
CA ALA A 30 2.67 -1.91 21.35
C ALA A 30 3.85 -1.21 21.99
N PRO A 31 4.69 -1.94 22.75
CA PRO A 31 5.57 -1.34 23.75
C PRO A 31 6.17 -0.10 23.13
N ALA A 32 5.84 1.08 23.69
CA ALA A 32 6.37 2.33 23.19
C ALA A 32 7.86 2.06 23.01
N PRO A 33 8.42 2.23 21.79
CA PRO A 33 9.82 1.90 21.56
C PRO A 33 10.56 2.64 22.66
N ALA A 34 11.25 1.90 23.53
CA ALA A 34 11.75 2.41 24.78
C ALA A 34 12.56 3.68 24.48
N SER A 35 11.97 4.85 24.70
CA SER A 35 12.50 6.14 24.24
C SER A 35 12.77 7.09 25.40
N ALA A 36 12.47 6.68 26.62
CA ALA A 36 13.12 7.25 27.80
C ALA A 36 14.48 6.55 28.00
N GLY A 37 15.48 6.95 27.22
CA GLY A 37 16.89 6.61 27.45
C GLY A 37 17.43 5.34 26.78
N ARG A 38 16.61 4.56 26.07
CA ARG A 38 17.14 3.56 25.12
C ARG A 38 17.20 4.19 23.74
N LYS A 39 18.38 4.17 23.11
CA LYS A 39 18.51 4.49 21.69
C LYS A 39 17.57 3.55 20.94
N LEU A 40 16.69 4.11 20.11
CA LEU A 40 15.94 3.35 19.11
C LEU A 40 16.90 2.36 18.42
N PRO A 41 16.50 1.09 18.20
CA PRO A 41 17.29 0.17 17.38
C PRO A 41 17.71 0.88 16.10
N ARG A 42 18.97 0.71 15.68
CA ARG A 42 19.56 1.49 14.59
C ARG A 42 18.71 1.40 13.32
N GLU A 43 17.99 0.29 13.13
CA GLU A 43 17.05 0.08 12.02
C GLU A 43 15.78 0.95 12.09
N LEU A 44 15.20 1.15 13.28
CA LEU A 44 13.97 1.93 13.50
C LEU A 44 14.24 3.44 13.66
N ALA A 45 15.41 3.82 14.18
CA ALA A 45 15.87 5.21 14.16
C ALA A 45 15.97 5.77 12.73
N MET A 46 16.13 4.90 11.72
CA MET A 46 16.10 5.28 10.30
C MET A 46 14.70 5.54 9.74
N LEU A 47 13.63 5.05 10.37
CA LEU A 47 12.26 5.37 9.93
C LEU A 47 11.90 6.85 10.20
N GLY A 48 12.51 7.47 11.22
CA GLY A 48 12.41 8.91 11.49
C GLY A 48 13.13 9.80 10.46
N LYS A 49 13.70 9.22 9.40
CA LYS A 49 14.41 9.95 8.33
C LYS A 49 14.01 9.55 6.90
N ARG A 50 12.97 8.73 6.71
CA ARG A 50 12.63 8.18 5.39
C ARG A 50 11.16 8.29 5.00
N LEU A 51 10.45 9.28 5.54
CA LEU A 51 9.45 9.97 4.73
C LEU A 51 10.16 11.14 4.06
N TRP A 52 10.05 11.24 2.73
CA TRP A 52 10.33 12.42 1.90
C TRP A 52 11.16 13.53 2.56
N GLY A 53 12.44 13.64 2.18
CA GLY A 53 13.35 14.71 2.66
C GLY A 53 14.55 14.25 3.50
N GLY A 54 14.77 12.94 3.66
CA GLY A 54 16.04 12.39 4.13
C GLY A 54 17.15 12.53 3.07
N PRO A 55 18.45 12.37 3.43
CA PRO A 55 19.49 12.26 2.42
C PRO A 55 19.12 11.13 1.46
N GLY A 56 18.97 11.46 0.17
CA GLY A 56 18.55 10.52 -0.85
C GLY A 56 19.43 9.26 -0.82
N LEU A 57 18.82 8.11 -1.06
CA LEU A 57 19.58 6.90 -1.34
C LEU A 57 20.38 7.12 -2.64
N PRO A 58 21.69 6.82 -2.65
CA PRO A 58 22.42 6.69 -3.90
C PRO A 58 21.69 5.76 -4.88
N LEU A 59 21.68 6.10 -6.17
CA LEU A 59 20.98 5.32 -7.22
C LEU A 59 21.45 3.87 -7.28
N GLU A 60 22.74 3.62 -7.04
CA GLU A 60 23.35 2.28 -6.98
C GLU A 60 22.78 1.40 -5.86
N ASP A 61 22.43 2.01 -4.72
CA ASP A 61 21.77 1.31 -3.62
C ASP A 61 20.32 0.98 -3.99
N LEU A 62 19.62 1.88 -4.70
CA LEU A 62 18.25 1.63 -5.16
C LEU A 62 18.19 0.51 -6.19
N GLN A 63 19.10 0.48 -7.16
CA GLN A 63 19.15 -0.59 -8.17
C GLN A 63 19.41 -1.96 -7.50
N SER A 64 20.36 -2.01 -6.56
CA SER A 64 20.63 -3.23 -5.79
C SER A 64 19.40 -3.70 -5.01
N LEU A 65 18.62 -2.76 -4.46
CA LEU A 65 17.37 -3.07 -3.75
C LEU A 65 16.27 -3.57 -4.70
N LEU A 66 16.13 -3.00 -5.90
CA LEU A 66 15.19 -3.46 -6.94
C LEU A 66 15.53 -4.86 -7.48
N GLU A 67 16.80 -5.24 -7.39
CA GLU A 67 17.29 -6.57 -7.76
C GLU A 67 17.13 -7.62 -6.64
N MET A 68 16.97 -7.16 -5.40
CA MET A 68 16.93 -8.02 -4.24
C MET A 68 15.49 -8.46 -3.88
N PRO A 69 15.27 -9.76 -3.58
CA PRO A 69 13.98 -10.23 -3.07
C PRO A 69 13.58 -9.57 -1.74
N ALA A 70 12.28 -9.38 -1.54
CA ALA A 70 11.72 -8.78 -0.34
C ALA A 70 12.08 -9.53 0.96
N GLU A 71 12.22 -10.85 0.89
CA GLU A 71 12.60 -11.71 2.02
C GLU A 71 14.03 -11.40 2.52
N ARG A 72 14.84 -10.76 1.69
CA ARG A 72 16.19 -10.30 2.00
C ARG A 72 16.26 -8.79 2.29
N GLY A 73 15.11 -8.11 2.36
CA GLY A 73 15.01 -6.67 2.59
C GLY A 73 15.08 -5.81 1.33
N GLY A 74 14.94 -6.43 0.15
CA GLY A 74 14.84 -5.72 -1.13
C GLY A 74 13.43 -5.23 -1.48
N LEU A 75 13.26 -4.79 -2.72
CA LEU A 75 12.03 -4.19 -3.25
C LEU A 75 11.27 -5.09 -4.22
N ARG A 76 11.78 -6.29 -4.49
CA ARG A 76 11.21 -7.25 -5.44
C ARG A 76 10.35 -8.29 -4.72
N PHE A 77 9.05 -8.26 -5.00
CA PHE A 77 8.06 -9.20 -4.50
C PHE A 77 7.63 -10.12 -5.64
N SER A 78 7.31 -11.38 -5.34
CA SER A 78 6.61 -12.26 -6.29
C SER A 78 5.10 -12.18 -6.07
N TYR A 79 4.32 -12.18 -7.14
CA TYR A 79 2.85 -12.23 -7.07
C TYR A 79 2.36 -13.45 -6.27
N GLU A 80 2.94 -14.62 -6.51
CA GLU A 80 2.61 -15.84 -5.76
C GLU A 80 2.93 -15.72 -4.26
N GLY A 81 4.07 -15.14 -3.91
CA GLY A 81 4.50 -14.92 -2.52
C GLY A 81 3.71 -13.85 -1.76
N LEU A 82 2.82 -13.10 -2.44
CA LEU A 82 1.84 -12.23 -1.78
C LEU A 82 0.62 -13.02 -1.31
N HIS A 83 0.49 -14.28 -1.71
CA HIS A 83 -0.58 -15.19 -1.31
C HIS A 83 -1.98 -14.58 -1.49
N LEU A 84 -2.18 -13.93 -2.63
CA LEU A 84 -3.45 -13.34 -3.02
C LEU A 84 -4.43 -14.45 -3.40
N ASN A 85 -5.66 -14.36 -2.91
CA ASN A 85 -6.66 -15.40 -3.10
C ASN A 85 -7.68 -15.07 -4.20
N GLY A 86 -7.57 -13.89 -4.84
CA GLY A 86 -8.45 -13.46 -5.93
C GLY A 86 -9.87 -13.10 -5.50
N THR A 87 -10.16 -13.08 -4.19
CA THR A 87 -11.54 -12.98 -3.66
C THR A 87 -12.02 -11.57 -3.38
N ALA A 88 -11.16 -10.54 -3.52
CA ALA A 88 -11.60 -9.16 -3.29
C ALA A 88 -12.33 -8.54 -4.50
N GLY A 89 -12.15 -9.08 -5.71
CA GLY A 89 -12.77 -8.54 -6.92
C GLY A 89 -14.31 -8.49 -6.90
N ASP A 90 -14.93 -9.37 -6.11
CA ASP A 90 -16.39 -9.51 -5.97
C ASP A 90 -16.96 -8.75 -4.76
N ARG A 91 -16.12 -8.02 -4.01
CA ARG A 91 -16.53 -7.34 -2.77
C ARG A 91 -16.84 -5.88 -3.03
N ALA A 92 -17.94 -5.39 -2.48
CA ALA A 92 -18.22 -3.96 -2.42
C ALA A 92 -17.13 -3.25 -1.60
N PRO A 93 -16.79 -1.97 -1.89
CA PRO A 93 -15.74 -1.22 -1.19
C PRO A 93 -15.80 -1.29 0.34
N GLU A 94 -17.00 -1.31 0.90
CA GLU A 94 -17.27 -1.43 2.34
C GLU A 94 -16.89 -2.81 2.89
N GLN A 95 -17.06 -3.87 2.09
CA GLN A 95 -16.70 -5.25 2.43
C GLN A 95 -15.19 -5.53 2.28
N ILE A 96 -14.47 -4.68 1.53
CA ILE A 96 -13.00 -4.74 1.45
C ILE A 96 -12.38 -4.36 2.81
N GLY A 97 -13.06 -3.55 3.63
CA GLY A 97 -12.60 -3.17 4.97
C GLY A 97 -12.53 -4.35 5.96
N ASP A 98 -13.61 -5.12 6.08
CA ASP A 98 -13.71 -6.22 7.04
C ASP A 98 -12.82 -7.41 6.66
N ALA A 99 -12.73 -7.74 5.37
CA ALA A 99 -11.87 -8.82 4.90
C ALA A 99 -10.37 -8.53 5.03
N ARG A 100 -9.97 -7.24 5.06
CA ARG A 100 -8.58 -6.82 5.32
C ARG A 100 -8.10 -7.17 6.72
N ALA A 101 -9.01 -7.39 7.67
CA ALA A 101 -8.66 -7.77 9.04
C ALA A 101 -8.37 -9.28 9.21
N GLN A 102 -8.72 -10.10 8.21
CA GLN A 102 -8.64 -11.57 8.27
C GLN A 102 -7.83 -12.15 7.10
N LEU A 103 -6.58 -11.71 6.99
CA LEU A 103 -5.64 -12.28 6.03
C LEU A 103 -4.97 -13.54 6.60
N PRO A 104 -4.72 -14.58 5.78
CA PRO A 104 -3.78 -15.65 6.14
C PRO A 104 -2.43 -15.07 6.58
N LEU A 105 -1.73 -15.76 7.48
CA LEU A 105 -0.48 -15.25 8.07
C LEU A 105 0.56 -14.86 7.01
N ASP A 106 0.70 -15.66 5.95
CA ASP A 106 1.68 -15.41 4.90
C ASP A 106 1.28 -14.20 4.03
N ALA A 107 0.01 -14.05 3.69
CA ALA A 107 -0.51 -12.85 3.02
C ALA A 107 -0.33 -11.58 3.88
N ALA A 108 -0.57 -11.69 5.20
CA ALA A 108 -0.36 -10.59 6.15
C ALA A 108 1.12 -10.18 6.22
N ARG A 109 2.06 -11.15 6.20
CA ARG A 109 3.50 -10.90 6.16
C ARG A 109 3.93 -10.24 4.86
N GLY A 110 3.47 -10.76 3.71
CA GLY A 110 3.74 -10.17 2.40
C GLY A 110 3.25 -8.72 2.33
N ARG A 111 2.02 -8.47 2.79
CA ARG A 111 1.44 -7.13 2.90
C ARG A 111 2.27 -6.20 3.78
N ALA A 112 2.67 -6.65 4.96
CA ALA A 112 3.47 -5.83 5.89
C ALA A 112 4.83 -5.45 5.28
N ALA A 113 5.52 -6.40 4.64
CA ALA A 113 6.78 -6.16 3.95
C ALA A 113 6.61 -5.18 2.77
N LEU A 114 5.52 -5.30 2.00
CA LEU A 114 5.20 -4.38 0.91
C LEU A 114 5.03 -2.95 1.43
N PHE A 115 4.27 -2.75 2.50
CA PHE A 115 4.08 -1.42 3.09
C PHE A 115 5.33 -0.87 3.74
N GLU A 116 6.18 -1.71 4.34
CA GLU A 116 7.48 -1.27 4.85
C GLU A 116 8.37 -0.76 3.69
N ALA A 117 8.38 -1.47 2.56
CA ALA A 117 9.10 -1.05 1.36
C ALA A 117 8.57 0.30 0.82
N LEU A 118 7.25 0.42 0.64
CA LEU A 118 6.60 1.66 0.20
C LEU A 118 6.88 2.81 1.16
N GLN A 119 6.77 2.58 2.47
CA GLN A 119 7.00 3.61 3.48
C GLN A 119 8.47 4.07 3.51
N ARG A 120 9.42 3.14 3.32
CA ARG A 120 10.86 3.42 3.47
C ARG A 120 11.52 3.95 2.20
N TYR A 121 11.01 3.52 1.04
CA TYR A 121 11.64 3.75 -0.26
C TYR A 121 10.72 4.39 -1.29
N GLY A 122 9.41 4.44 -1.04
CA GLY A 122 8.43 5.01 -1.97
C GLY A 122 8.07 4.12 -3.15
N LEU A 123 8.63 2.91 -3.26
CA LEU A 123 8.43 2.00 -4.39
C LEU A 123 8.55 0.54 -3.96
N ALA A 124 7.82 -0.33 -4.65
CA ALA A 124 7.98 -1.79 -4.63
C ALA A 124 7.62 -2.36 -6.01
N VAL A 125 8.25 -3.47 -6.40
CA VAL A 125 8.02 -4.13 -7.70
C VAL A 125 7.47 -5.53 -7.46
N ILE A 126 6.31 -5.82 -8.01
CA ILE A 126 5.68 -7.15 -7.96
C ILE A 126 5.91 -7.84 -9.30
N GLN A 127 6.59 -8.98 -9.29
CA GLN A 127 6.89 -9.79 -10.49
C GLN A 127 5.97 -11.00 -10.59
N GLY A 128 5.69 -11.43 -11.83
CA GLY A 128 4.85 -12.60 -12.10
C GLY A 128 3.36 -12.37 -11.92
N ALA A 129 2.91 -11.11 -11.88
CA ALA A 129 1.48 -10.81 -11.92
C ALA A 129 0.87 -11.19 -13.29
N PRO A 130 -0.40 -11.62 -13.35
CA PRO A 130 -1.08 -11.89 -14.62
C PRO A 130 -1.10 -10.67 -15.55
N ALA A 131 -0.87 -10.88 -16.84
CA ALA A 131 -0.94 -9.85 -17.88
C ALA A 131 -2.41 -9.56 -18.27
N GLU A 132 -3.20 -9.14 -17.29
CA GLU A 132 -4.64 -8.90 -17.41
C GLU A 132 -4.98 -7.49 -16.91
N THR A 133 -5.99 -6.85 -17.52
CA THR A 133 -6.36 -5.45 -17.23
C THR A 133 -6.74 -5.21 -15.77
N ASP A 134 -7.21 -6.22 -15.07
CA ASP A 134 -7.68 -6.15 -13.69
C ASP A 134 -6.63 -6.62 -12.66
N ALA A 135 -5.45 -7.09 -13.07
CA ALA A 135 -4.43 -7.63 -12.15
C ALA A 135 -3.98 -6.58 -11.13
N GLY A 136 -3.67 -5.36 -11.58
CA GLY A 136 -3.31 -4.24 -10.70
C GLY A 136 -4.42 -3.87 -9.72
N ARG A 137 -5.68 -3.88 -10.18
CA ARG A 137 -6.85 -3.65 -9.32
C ARG A 137 -6.96 -4.74 -8.24
N ARG A 138 -6.85 -6.03 -8.60
CA ARG A 138 -6.93 -7.14 -7.64
C ARG A 138 -5.85 -7.02 -6.55
N ILE A 139 -4.63 -6.67 -6.95
CA ILE A 139 -3.52 -6.41 -6.02
C ILE A 139 -3.88 -5.25 -5.08
N ALA A 140 -4.37 -4.13 -5.63
CA ALA A 140 -4.76 -2.97 -4.85
C ALA A 140 -5.89 -3.30 -3.87
N ASP A 141 -6.98 -3.91 -4.32
CA ASP A 141 -8.14 -4.25 -3.51
C ASP A 141 -7.77 -5.25 -2.38
N GLU A 142 -6.91 -6.24 -2.64
CA GLU A 142 -6.51 -7.25 -1.64
C GLU A 142 -5.46 -6.78 -0.63
N LEU A 143 -4.45 -6.03 -1.08
CA LEU A 143 -3.33 -5.65 -0.23
C LEU A 143 -3.47 -4.25 0.35
N VAL A 144 -4.01 -3.31 -0.40
CA VAL A 144 -4.05 -1.89 -0.01
C VAL A 144 -5.43 -1.55 0.52
N GLY A 145 -6.40 -1.64 -0.37
CA GLY A 145 -7.79 -1.31 -0.14
C GLY A 145 -8.52 -0.89 -1.40
N ALA A 146 -9.77 -0.48 -1.20
CA ALA A 146 -10.62 0.02 -2.28
C ALA A 146 -9.91 1.13 -3.07
N VAL A 147 -9.83 0.94 -4.39
CA VAL A 147 -9.28 1.94 -5.31
C VAL A 147 -10.17 3.18 -5.29
N SER A 148 -9.55 4.36 -5.32
CA SER A 148 -10.29 5.62 -5.41
C SER A 148 -10.65 5.90 -6.87
N THR A 149 -11.95 6.00 -7.17
CA THR A 149 -12.42 6.39 -8.52
C THR A 149 -11.98 7.82 -8.85
N THR A 150 -11.48 8.02 -10.07
CA THR A 150 -11.08 9.33 -10.59
C THR A 150 -11.91 9.71 -11.82
N VAL A 151 -11.64 10.88 -12.41
CA VAL A 151 -12.21 11.25 -13.72
C VAL A 151 -11.79 10.30 -14.86
N PHE A 152 -10.72 9.52 -14.67
CA PHE A 152 -10.28 8.50 -15.61
C PHE A 152 -10.97 7.14 -15.36
N GLY A 153 -11.82 7.04 -14.34
CA GLY A 153 -12.55 5.83 -13.98
C GLY A 153 -11.98 5.14 -12.73
N TYR A 154 -12.46 3.91 -12.50
CA TYR A 154 -12.01 3.05 -11.38
C TYR A 154 -10.68 2.36 -11.70
N VAL A 155 -10.52 1.93 -12.96
CA VAL A 155 -9.28 1.42 -13.56
C VAL A 155 -9.19 2.06 -14.94
N PHE A 156 -7.99 2.49 -15.32
CA PHE A 156 -7.74 3.03 -16.66
C PHE A 156 -6.52 2.33 -17.29
N THR A 157 -6.48 2.31 -18.61
CA THR A 157 -5.42 1.67 -19.39
C THR A 157 -4.59 2.72 -20.09
N ILE A 158 -3.29 2.72 -19.81
CA ILE A 158 -2.32 3.59 -20.47
C ILE A 158 -1.86 2.90 -21.75
N LYS A 159 -2.15 3.52 -22.89
CA LYS A 159 -1.67 3.11 -24.22
C LYS A 159 -1.60 4.32 -25.12
N ALA A 160 -0.69 4.30 -26.09
CA ALA A 160 -0.62 5.32 -27.12
C ALA A 160 -1.91 5.30 -27.97
N VAL A 161 -2.55 6.46 -28.14
CA VAL A 161 -3.72 6.64 -29.01
C VAL A 161 -3.56 7.87 -29.90
N LYS A 162 -4.29 7.90 -31.01
CA LYS A 162 -4.38 9.09 -31.86
C LYS A 162 -5.20 10.18 -31.13
N ASP A 163 -4.71 11.42 -31.17
CA ASP A 163 -5.34 12.60 -30.56
C ASP A 163 -5.62 12.43 -29.05
N PRO A 164 -4.56 12.23 -28.23
CA PRO A 164 -4.70 11.89 -26.82
C PRO A 164 -5.25 13.05 -25.98
N ILE A 165 -6.17 12.74 -25.06
CA ILE A 165 -6.72 13.71 -24.10
C ILE A 165 -5.81 13.96 -22.88
N ASN A 166 -4.80 13.11 -22.70
CA ASN A 166 -3.82 13.15 -21.62
C ASN A 166 -2.46 12.71 -22.19
N LEU A 167 -1.38 13.40 -21.82
CA LEU A 167 -0.02 13.09 -22.27
C LEU A 167 0.43 11.66 -21.95
N ALA A 168 -0.14 11.03 -20.91
CA ALA A 168 0.10 9.62 -20.61
C ALA A 168 -0.34 8.67 -21.75
N TYR A 169 -1.25 9.11 -22.62
CA TYR A 169 -1.72 8.33 -23.77
C TYR A 169 -1.02 8.69 -25.08
N ASP A 170 0.09 9.42 -25.00
CA ASP A 170 0.98 9.68 -26.14
C ASP A 170 2.24 8.81 -26.03
N SER A 171 3.03 8.76 -27.10
CA SER A 171 4.33 8.08 -27.19
C SER A 171 5.52 8.98 -26.87
N ILE A 172 5.26 10.21 -26.40
CA ILE A 172 6.32 11.16 -26.02
C ILE A 172 6.91 10.81 -24.64
N PRO A 173 8.18 11.19 -24.35
CA PRO A 173 8.76 11.02 -23.03
C PRO A 173 8.01 11.83 -21.96
N LEU A 174 7.63 11.17 -20.86
CA LEU A 174 7.09 11.82 -19.67
C LEU A 174 8.24 12.23 -18.74
N GLN A 175 8.28 13.50 -18.36
CA GLN A 175 9.21 13.98 -17.32
C GLN A 175 8.79 13.42 -15.95
N GLN A 176 9.70 13.47 -14.97
CA GLN A 176 9.35 13.13 -13.58
C GLN A 176 8.19 14.03 -13.10
N HIS A 177 7.12 13.39 -12.61
CA HIS A 177 5.91 14.07 -12.16
C HIS A 177 5.22 13.26 -11.05
N ASN A 178 4.25 13.90 -10.41
CA ASN A 178 3.27 13.23 -9.56
C ASN A 178 1.92 13.25 -10.29
N ASP A 179 1.14 12.20 -10.10
CA ASP A 179 -0.17 12.06 -10.72
C ASP A 179 -1.26 12.86 -10.02
N LEU A 180 -2.19 13.37 -10.83
CA LEU A 180 -3.38 14.12 -10.40
C LEU A 180 -3.08 15.29 -9.43
N PRO A 181 -2.04 16.12 -9.63
CA PRO A 181 -1.67 17.18 -8.68
C PRO A 181 -2.74 18.29 -8.58
N TYR A 182 -3.71 18.30 -9.49
CA TYR A 182 -4.85 19.21 -9.51
C TYR A 182 -6.00 18.76 -8.58
N TYR A 183 -5.91 17.58 -7.95
CA TYR A 183 -6.88 17.16 -6.93
C TYR A 183 -6.53 17.76 -5.57
N GLN A 184 -7.56 18.11 -4.78
CA GLN A 184 -7.35 18.55 -3.40
C GLN A 184 -6.74 17.44 -2.54
N LYS A 185 -7.15 16.20 -2.78
CA LYS A 185 -6.53 14.99 -2.23
C LYS A 185 -5.94 14.17 -3.37
N VAL A 186 -4.61 14.21 -3.50
CA VAL A 186 -3.87 13.38 -4.46
C VAL A 186 -3.88 11.91 -4.05
N PRO A 187 -3.66 10.95 -4.97
CA PRO A 187 -3.53 9.54 -4.62
C PRO A 187 -2.40 9.30 -3.61
N ASP A 188 -2.69 8.50 -2.57
CA ASP A 188 -1.71 8.14 -1.55
C ASP A 188 -0.72 7.07 -2.08
N ILE A 189 -1.22 6.16 -2.92
CA ILE A 189 -0.48 5.05 -3.56
C ILE A 189 -1.01 4.91 -4.99
N GLU A 190 -0.09 4.71 -5.92
CA GLU A 190 -0.40 4.41 -7.31
C GLU A 190 0.09 3.00 -7.69
N VAL A 191 -0.71 2.27 -8.45
CA VAL A 191 -0.42 0.89 -8.85
C VAL A 191 -0.42 0.80 -10.37
N PHE A 192 0.76 0.56 -10.95
CA PHE A 192 0.92 0.28 -12.37
C PHE A 192 1.10 -1.21 -12.60
N SER A 193 0.35 -1.78 -13.54
CA SER A 193 0.45 -3.18 -13.95
C SER A 193 0.77 -3.24 -15.44
N CYS A 194 1.94 -3.77 -15.79
CA CYS A 194 2.32 -3.96 -17.18
C CYS A 194 1.57 -5.17 -17.77
N ILE A 195 0.75 -4.93 -18.79
CA ILE A 195 0.02 -5.96 -19.55
C ILE A 195 0.82 -6.34 -20.80
N ARG A 196 1.40 -5.33 -21.44
CA ARG A 196 2.24 -5.45 -22.62
C ARG A 196 3.26 -4.32 -22.60
N ASP A 197 4.50 -4.65 -22.92
CA ASP A 197 5.59 -3.73 -23.14
C ASP A 197 5.52 -3.07 -24.52
N ALA A 198 6.26 -1.99 -24.70
CA ALA A 198 6.42 -1.38 -26.01
C ALA A 198 7.41 -2.19 -26.86
N ASP A 199 7.22 -2.21 -28.18
CA ASP A 199 8.15 -2.86 -29.11
C ASP A 199 9.58 -2.26 -29.00
N SER A 200 9.68 -0.99 -28.59
CA SER A 200 10.94 -0.31 -28.27
C SER A 200 10.70 0.89 -27.34
N GLY A 201 11.69 1.21 -26.49
CA GLY A 201 11.60 2.33 -25.54
C GLY A 201 10.73 2.03 -24.31
N GLY A 202 10.13 3.06 -23.71
CA GLY A 202 9.21 2.94 -22.58
C GLY A 202 9.87 2.87 -21.19
N ALA A 203 11.18 3.10 -21.10
CA ALA A 203 11.95 3.21 -19.85
C ALA A 203 12.16 4.66 -19.43
#